data_AF-A0A4R6DTZ4-F1
#
_entry.id   AF-A0A4R6DTZ4-F1
#
_cell.length_a   1.000
_cell.length_b   1.000
_cell.length_c   1.000
_cell.angle_alpha   90.00
_cell.angle_beta   90.00
_cell.angle_gamma   90.00
#
_symmetry.space_group_name_H-M   'P 1'
#
loop_
_entity.id
_entity.type
_entity.pdbx_description
1 polymer ?
#
loop_
_entity_poly.entity_id
_entity_poly.type
_entity_poly.pdbx_seq_one_letter_code
_entity_poly.pdbx_strand_id
1 'polypeptide(L)'
;MPNLSIKNVPEALAERLRQRAASNHRSLQGELMAIIEQAVDAPPASPPAAATSIERPPAAAGRKTIAQIAEEHRARYPTPLADSPRAVDILRAERDSR
;
A
#
# COMPACT_ATOMS: atom_id res chain seq x y z
N MET A 1 33.63 2.89 -4.41
CA MET A 1 32.19 2.54 -4.36
C MET A 1 32.08 1.04 -4.53
N PRO A 2 31.54 0.27 -3.56
CA PRO A 2 31.36 -1.17 -3.73
C PRO A 2 30.30 -1.44 -4.81
N ASN A 3 30.59 -2.33 -5.75
CA ASN A 3 29.67 -2.78 -6.79
C ASN A 3 29.37 -4.27 -6.55
N LEU A 4 28.09 -4.63 -6.50
CA LEU A 4 27.63 -6.01 -6.33
C LEU A 4 27.08 -6.50 -7.67
N SER A 5 27.75 -7.49 -8.27
CA SER A 5 27.28 -8.18 -9.47
C SER A 5 26.80 -9.58 -9.10
N ILE A 6 25.52 -9.86 -9.38
CA ILE A 6 24.92 -11.19 -9.17
C ILE A 6 24.94 -11.92 -10.51
N LYS A 7 25.66 -13.05 -10.57
CA LYS A 7 25.70 -13.92 -11.75
C LYS A 7 24.58 -14.96 -11.69
N ASN A 8 24.12 -15.41 -12.86
CA ASN A 8 23.15 -16.50 -13.02
C ASN A 8 21.77 -16.22 -12.37
N VAL A 9 21.26 -15.00 -12.49
CA VAL A 9 19.90 -14.68 -12.05
C VAL A 9 18.89 -15.33 -13.02
N PRO A 10 17.97 -16.19 -12.54
CA PRO A 10 16.91 -16.73 -13.40
C PRO A 10 16.03 -15.61 -13.95
N GLU A 11 15.65 -15.68 -15.22
CA GLU A 11 14.85 -14.63 -15.87
C GLU A 11 13.52 -14.38 -15.13
N ALA A 12 12.87 -15.45 -14.66
CA ALA A 12 11.65 -15.35 -13.88
C ALA A 12 11.85 -14.58 -12.55
N LEU A 13 13.03 -14.67 -11.94
CA LEU A 13 13.35 -13.92 -10.72
C LEU A 13 13.60 -12.44 -11.04
N ALA A 14 14.35 -12.17 -12.10
CA ALA A 14 14.60 -10.81 -12.57
C ALA A 14 13.30 -10.09 -12.92
N GLU A 15 12.36 -10.79 -13.57
CA GLU A 15 11.06 -10.23 -13.94
C GLU A 15 10.21 -9.92 -12.71
N ARG A 16 10.15 -10.83 -11.72
CA ARG A 16 9.47 -10.57 -10.45
C ARG A 16 10.07 -9.37 -9.70
N LEU A 17 11.39 -9.21 -9.74
CA LEU A 17 12.07 -8.05 -9.16
C LEU A 17 11.72 -6.75 -9.90
N ARG A 18 11.65 -6.77 -11.24
CA ARG A 18 11.20 -5.61 -12.04
C ARG A 18 9.76 -5.22 -11.74
N GLN A 19 8.85 -6.19 -11.67
CA GLN A 19 7.44 -5.96 -11.32
C GLN A 19 7.30 -5.38 -9.91
N ARG A 20 8.06 -5.92 -8.95
CA ARG A 20 8.10 -5.40 -7.59
C ARG A 20 8.65 -3.97 -7.56
N ALA A 21 9.73 -3.68 -8.27
CA ALA A 21 10.29 -2.34 -8.36
C ALA A 21 9.30 -1.33 -8.97
N ALA A 22 8.61 -1.71 -10.05
CA ALA A 22 7.58 -0.90 -10.69
C ALA A 22 6.40 -0.61 -9.74
N SER A 23 5.96 -1.62 -8.99
CA SER A 23 4.88 -1.48 -7.98
C SER A 23 5.27 -0.57 -6.82
N ASN A 24 6.56 -0.57 -6.45
CA ASN A 24 7.09 0.29 -5.39
C ASN A 24 7.60 1.65 -5.91
N HIS A 25 7.41 1.94 -7.20
CA HIS A 25 7.90 3.15 -7.87
C HIS A 25 9.41 3.39 -7.68
N ARG A 26 10.21 2.33 -7.66
CA ARG A 26 11.66 2.35 -7.45
C ARG A 26 12.39 1.82 -8.69
N SER A 27 13.65 2.23 -8.86
CA SER A 27 14.55 1.59 -9.83
C SER A 27 14.89 0.15 -9.37
N LEU A 28 15.26 -0.73 -10.29
CA LEU A 28 15.66 -2.10 -9.96
C LEU A 28 16.80 -2.15 -8.93
N GLN A 29 17.78 -1.25 -9.09
CA GLN A 29 18.89 -1.12 -8.15
C GLN A 29 18.42 -0.63 -6.76
N GLY A 30 17.48 0.33 -6.71
CA GLY A 30 16.92 0.83 -5.45
C GLY A 30 16.08 -0.24 -4.74
N GLU A 31 15.34 -1.05 -5.48
CA GLU A 31 14.61 -2.19 -4.92
C GLU A 31 15.56 -3.25 -4.36
N LEU A 32 16.65 -3.55 -5.06
CA LEU A 32 17.66 -4.48 -4.56
C LEU A 32 18.32 -3.96 -3.28
N MET A 33 18.64 -2.67 -3.21
CA MET A 33 19.18 -2.06 -2.00
C MET A 33 18.21 -2.18 -0.82
N ALA A 34 16.93 -1.85 -1.04
CA ALA A 34 15.90 -1.94 -0.01
C ALA A 34 15.72 -3.38 0.51
N ILE A 35 15.80 -4.39 -0.37
CA ILE A 35 15.74 -5.80 0.03
C ILE A 35 16.96 -6.19 0.88
N ILE A 36 18.16 -5.73 0.50
CA ILE A 36 19.39 -6.01 1.24
C ILE A 36 19.34 -5.34 2.62
N GLU A 37 18.96 -4.07 2.70
CA GLU A 37 18.78 -3.34 3.97
C GLU A 37 17.81 -4.08 4.89
N GLN A 38 16.63 -4.47 4.38
CA GLN A 38 15.65 -5.24 5.13
C GLN A 38 16.19 -6.58 5.62
N ALA A 39 16.99 -7.28 4.81
CA ALA A 39 17.56 -8.56 5.19
C ALA A 39 18.66 -8.44 6.25
N VAL A 40 19.40 -7.32 6.27
CA VAL A 40 20.44 -7.03 7.27
C VAL A 40 19.82 -6.57 8.59
N ASP A 41 18.77 -5.75 8.54
CA ASP A 41 18.09 -5.23 9.73
C ASP A 41 17.09 -6.22 10.33
N ALA A 42 16.66 -7.24 9.57
CA ALA A 42 15.77 -8.27 10.08
C ALA A 42 16.48 -9.11 11.15
N PRO A 43 15.99 -9.13 12.41
CA PRO A 43 16.51 -10.08 13.40
C PRO A 43 16.26 -11.52 12.92
N PRO A 44 17.14 -12.49 13.24
CA PRO A 44 16.96 -13.87 12.84
C PRO A 44 15.61 -14.37 13.34
N ALA A 45 14.73 -14.71 12.40
CA ALA A 45 13.36 -15.08 12.67
C ALA A 45 13.31 -16.27 13.66
N SER A 46 12.79 -15.99 14.86
CA SER A 46 12.23 -17.05 15.71
C SER A 46 11.08 -17.73 14.93
N PRO A 47 10.86 -19.05 15.14
CA PRO A 47 9.94 -19.83 14.31
C PRO A 47 8.52 -19.25 14.29
N PRO A 48 7.78 -19.46 13.19
CA PRO A 48 6.49 -18.81 12.96
C PRO A 48 5.45 -19.35 13.93
N ALA A 49 5.09 -18.53 14.92
CA ALA A 49 3.79 -18.68 15.57
C ALA A 49 2.72 -18.59 14.48
N ALA A 50 1.93 -19.66 14.40
CA ALA A 50 0.90 -19.88 13.41
C ALA A 50 0.02 -18.65 13.21
N ALA A 51 -0.39 -18.45 11.95
CA ALA A 51 -1.42 -17.52 11.56
C ALA A 51 -2.65 -17.66 12.48
N THR A 52 -2.97 -16.62 13.22
CA THR A 52 -4.33 -16.36 13.72
C THR A 52 -4.47 -14.85 13.89
N SER A 53 -5.39 -14.32 13.10
CA SER A 53 -6.24 -13.18 13.41
C SER A 53 -5.60 -11.97 14.06
N ILE A 54 -5.56 -10.90 13.26
CA ILE A 54 -5.57 -9.51 13.69
C ILE A 54 -6.51 -9.37 14.91
N GLU A 55 -5.95 -9.25 16.11
CA GLU A 55 -6.46 -8.69 17.37
C GLU A 55 -5.21 -8.32 18.19
N ARG A 56 -4.97 -7.19 18.87
CA ARG A 56 -5.59 -5.87 19.14
C ARG A 56 -4.53 -5.04 19.86
N PRO A 57 -4.74 -3.72 20.10
CA PRO A 57 -3.85 -3.06 20.97
C PRO A 57 -4.09 -3.58 22.38
N PRO A 58 -3.04 -3.95 23.10
CA PRO A 58 -1.73 -3.31 23.05
C PRO A 58 -0.99 -3.46 21.69
N ALA A 59 -1.03 -2.35 20.89
CA ALA A 59 -0.82 -2.12 19.43
C ALA A 59 -1.74 -2.58 18.18
N ALA A 60 -3.09 -2.60 18.13
CA ALA A 60 -3.92 -2.98 16.94
C ALA A 60 -5.29 -2.27 16.66
N ALA A 61 -5.25 -0.95 16.48
CA ALA A 61 -6.36 -0.10 16.03
C ALA A 61 -5.90 0.76 14.84
N GLY A 62 -5.73 0.15 13.66
CA GLY A 62 -5.12 0.86 12.51
C GLY A 62 -5.57 0.45 11.11
N ARG A 63 -6.52 -0.49 10.96
CA ARG A 63 -7.04 -0.90 9.65
C ARG A 63 -8.55 -1.09 9.76
N LYS A 64 -9.32 -0.35 8.95
CA LYS A 64 -10.77 -0.55 8.78
C LYS A 64 -11.01 -1.13 7.39
N THR A 65 -11.92 -2.09 7.28
CA THR A 65 -12.34 -2.61 5.98
C THR A 65 -13.21 -1.58 5.26
N ILE A 66 -13.34 -1.69 3.93
CA ILE A 66 -14.18 -0.79 3.14
C ILE A 66 -15.63 -0.79 3.65
N ALA A 67 -16.15 -1.96 4.02
CA ALA A 67 -17.49 -2.08 4.60
C ALA A 67 -17.62 -1.34 5.94
N GLN A 68 -16.62 -1.47 6.81
CA GLN A 68 -16.62 -0.83 8.13
C GLN A 68 -16.50 0.70 8.03
N ILE A 69 -15.72 1.19 7.06
CA ILE A 69 -15.67 2.62 6.73
C ILE A 69 -17.04 3.11 6.23
N ALA A 70 -17.70 2.35 5.35
CA ALA A 70 -19.01 2.71 4.81
C ALA A 70 -20.09 2.74 5.90
N GLU A 71 -20.06 1.79 6.83
CA GLU A 71 -21.00 1.74 7.95
C GLU A 71 -20.77 2.86 8.96
N GLU A 72 -19.51 3.12 9.32
CA GLU A 72 -19.16 4.26 10.16
C GLU A 72 -19.55 5.60 9.53
N HIS A 73 -19.34 5.75 8.21
CA HIS A 73 -19.77 6.94 7.49
C HIS A 73 -21.29 7.10 7.51
N ARG A 74 -22.06 6.00 7.33
CA ARG A 74 -23.53 6.03 7.40
C ARG A 74 -24.03 6.32 8.82
N ALA A 75 -23.36 5.82 9.85
CA ALA A 75 -23.69 6.12 11.24
C ALA A 75 -23.38 7.58 11.61
N ARG A 76 -22.28 8.14 11.08
CA ARG A 76 -21.86 9.52 11.34
C ARG A 76 -22.68 10.55 10.55
N TYR A 77 -23.12 10.19 9.34
CA TYR A 77 -23.90 11.04 8.44
C TYR A 77 -25.18 10.30 8.01
N PRO A 78 -26.18 10.21 8.91
CA PRO A 78 -27.39 9.42 8.66
C PRO A 78 -28.30 10.01 7.58
N THR A 79 -28.23 11.33 7.37
CA THR A 79 -29.00 12.01 6.32
C THR A 79 -28.17 12.07 5.03
N PRO A 80 -28.61 11.41 3.94
CA PRO A 80 -27.96 11.57 2.65
C PRO A 80 -28.02 13.03 2.20
N LEU A 81 -26.93 13.56 1.65
CA LEU A 81 -26.90 14.87 0.97
C LEU A 81 -27.65 14.75 -0.38
N ALA A 82 -28.97 14.61 -0.33
CA ALA A 82 -29.81 14.41 -1.50
C ALA A 82 -29.89 15.66 -2.40
N ASP A 83 -29.89 16.85 -1.80
CA ASP A 83 -30.02 18.14 -2.50
C ASP A 83 -28.68 18.80 -2.83
N SER A 84 -27.57 18.06 -2.76
CA SER A 84 -26.27 18.59 -3.13
C SER A 84 -26.01 18.47 -4.64
N PRO A 85 -25.51 19.53 -5.30
CA PRO A 85 -25.16 19.44 -6.71
C PRO A 85 -24.11 18.35 -6.92
N ARG A 86 -24.19 17.64 -8.04
CA ARG A 86 -23.18 16.61 -8.33
C ARG A 86 -21.83 17.29 -8.51
N ALA A 87 -20.77 16.61 -8.08
CA ALA A 87 -19.40 17.10 -8.26
C ALA A 87 -19.11 17.47 -9.73
N VAL A 88 -19.68 16.73 -10.69
CA VAL A 88 -19.56 17.00 -12.13
C VAL A 88 -20.17 18.35 -12.52
N ASP A 89 -21.30 18.72 -11.92
CA ASP A 89 -22.00 19.97 -12.24
C ASP A 89 -21.22 21.18 -11.69
N ILE A 90 -20.62 21.05 -10.50
CA ILE A 90 -19.72 22.05 -9.92
C ILE A 90 -18.50 22.28 -10.82
N LEU A 91 -17.83 21.20 -11.23
CA LEU A 91 -16.63 21.28 -12.08
C LEU A 91 -16.94 21.89 -13.46
N ARG A 92 -18.11 21.58 -14.03
CA ARG A 92 -18.54 22.18 -15.30
C ARG A 92 -18.79 23.68 -15.13
N ALA A 93 -19.49 24.10 -14.08
CA ALA A 93 -19.74 25.50 -13.80
C ALA A 93 -18.43 26.30 -13.61
N GLU A 94 -17.46 25.74 -12.88
CA GLU A 94 -16.14 26.38 -12.70
C GLU A 94 -15.38 26.52 -14.02
N ARG A 95 -15.39 25.47 -14.86
CA ARG A 95 -14.74 25.51 -16.17
C ARG A 95 -15.38 26.55 -17.08
N ASP A 96 -16.71 26.58 -17.13
CA ASP A 96 -17.46 27.46 -18.03
C ASP A 96 -17.44 28.93 -17.57
N SER A 97 -16.95 29.20 -16.34
CA SER A 97 -16.75 30.54 -15.78
C SER A 97 -15.35 31.14 -16.00
N ARG A 98 -14.42 30.40 -16.63
CA ARG A 98 -13.06 30.85 -16.97
C ARG A 98 -12.96 31.23 -18.45
#